data_AF-A0A7V9DBT2-F1
#
_entry.id   AF-A0A7V9DBT2-F1
#
_cell.length_a   1.000
_cell.length_b   1.000
_cell.length_c   1.000
_cell.angle_alpha   90.00
_cell.angle_beta   90.00
_cell.angle_gamma   90.00
#
_symmetry.space_group_name_H-M   'P 1'
#
loop_
_entity.id
_entity.type
_entity.pdbx_description
1 polymer ?
#
loop_
_entity_poly.entity_id
_entity_poly.type
_entity_poly.pdbx_seq_one_letter_code
_entity_poly.pdbx_strand_id
1 'polypeptide(L)'
;MHQIGANMVADVLEVKGWDVRFLGTNMPHQGVLKAIEEHRADVVGISATMLFNLPKVIQIIEQLREKFAGGDLKIIVGGASFRQVPEMYLEIGADGFAPDLKSTVDFLESFS
;
A
#
# COMPACT_ATOMS: atom_id res chain seq x y z
N MET A 1 9.05 -0.83 -16.68
CA MET A 1 7.87 -1.73 -16.58
C MET A 1 7.70 -2.20 -15.14
N HIS A 2 7.24 -1.31 -14.24
CA HIS A 2 7.13 -1.58 -12.80
C HIS A 2 5.73 -1.25 -12.23
N GLN A 3 4.83 -0.69 -13.05
CA GLN A 3 3.51 -0.19 -12.62
C GLN A 3 2.36 -1.14 -12.95
N ILE A 4 2.58 -2.15 -13.81
CA ILE A 4 1.51 -3.01 -14.33
C ILE A 4 0.76 -3.70 -13.18
N GLY A 5 1.48 -4.23 -12.18
CA GLY A 5 0.85 -4.88 -11.03
C GLY A 5 -0.05 -3.95 -10.22
N ALA A 6 0.43 -2.74 -9.92
CA ALA A 6 -0.34 -1.78 -9.13
C ALA A 6 -1.52 -1.19 -9.91
N ASN A 7 -1.37 -0.98 -11.22
CA ASN A 7 -2.48 -0.57 -12.10
C ASN A 7 -3.55 -1.65 -12.19
N MET A 8 -3.17 -2.92 -12.39
CA MET A 8 -4.15 -4.02 -12.44
C MET A 8 -4.93 -4.15 -11.13
N VAL A 9 -4.28 -3.94 -9.97
CA VAL A 9 -4.96 -3.88 -8.68
C VAL A 9 -5.95 -2.71 -8.63
N ALA A 10 -5.53 -1.52 -9.08
CA ALA A 10 -6.41 -0.36 -9.11
C ALA A 10 -7.64 -0.61 -10.00
N ASP A 11 -7.43 -1.06 -11.24
CA ASP A 11 -8.51 -1.34 -12.20
C ASP A 11 -9.54 -2.33 -11.63
N VAL A 12 -9.08 -3.39 -10.98
CA VAL A 12 -9.96 -4.42 -10.39
C VAL A 12 -10.73 -3.90 -9.19
N LEU A 13 -10.10 -3.08 -8.35
CA LEU A 13 -10.77 -2.46 -7.21
C LEU A 13 -11.83 -1.45 -7.66
N GLU A 14 -11.54 -0.65 -8.69
CA GLU A 14 -12.53 0.25 -9.31
C GLU A 14 -13.73 -0.54 -9.86
N VAL A 15 -13.49 -1.66 -10.55
CA VAL A 15 -14.57 -2.55 -11.05
C VAL A 15 -15.39 -3.13 -9.90
N LYS A 16 -14.77 -3.40 -8.74
CA LYS A 16 -15.45 -3.84 -7.51
C LYS A 16 -16.13 -2.71 -6.74
N GLY A 17 -16.10 -1.47 -7.24
CA GLY A 17 -16.80 -0.32 -6.67
C GLY A 17 -16.01 0.48 -5.64
N TRP A 18 -14.70 0.25 -5.50
CA TRP A 18 -13.84 1.07 -4.64
C TRP A 18 -13.53 2.43 -5.29
N ASP A 19 -13.46 3.51 -4.51
CA ASP A 19 -12.87 4.79 -4.96
C ASP A 19 -11.35 4.68 -4.86
N VAL A 20 -10.71 4.35 -5.99
CA VAL A 20 -9.27 4.12 -6.03
C VAL A 20 -8.55 5.36 -6.54
N ARG A 21 -7.48 5.75 -5.84
CA ARG A 21 -6.59 6.83 -6.27
C ARG A 21 -5.19 6.29 -6.51
N PHE A 22 -4.84 6.10 -7.77
CA PHE A 22 -3.48 5.69 -8.14
C PHE A 22 -2.51 6.88 -8.10
N LEU A 23 -1.64 6.91 -7.11
CA LEU A 23 -0.68 8.00 -6.88
C LEU A 23 0.59 7.93 -7.74
N GLY A 24 0.74 6.87 -8.56
CA GLY A 24 1.91 6.69 -9.41
C GLY A 24 3.16 6.18 -8.68
N THR A 25 4.30 6.29 -9.35
CA THR A 25 5.61 5.88 -8.81
C THR A 25 6.45 7.08 -8.42
N ASN A 26 7.30 6.90 -7.40
CA ASN A 26 8.27 7.89 -6.95
C ASN A 26 7.66 9.18 -6.37
N MET A 27 6.45 9.10 -5.80
CA MET A 27 5.88 10.22 -5.06
C MET A 27 6.77 10.56 -3.84
N PRO A 28 7.00 11.85 -3.54
CA PRO A 28 7.62 12.26 -2.29
C PRO A 28 6.77 11.83 -1.08
N HIS A 29 7.40 11.56 0.07
CA HIS A 29 6.68 11.05 1.26
C HIS A 29 5.55 11.99 1.69
N GLN A 30 5.82 13.30 1.68
CA GLN A 30 4.83 14.32 1.98
C GLN A 30 3.63 14.31 1.02
N GLY A 31 3.85 13.97 -0.25
CA GLY A 31 2.77 13.83 -1.24
C GLY A 31 1.82 12.69 -0.90
N VAL A 32 2.37 11.55 -0.45
CA VAL A 32 1.57 10.39 -0.04
C VAL A 32 0.72 10.74 1.19
N LEU A 33 1.34 11.34 2.22
CA LEU A 33 0.64 11.75 3.44
C LEU A 33 -0.48 12.76 3.17
N LYS A 34 -0.24 13.70 2.25
CA LYS A 34 -1.22 14.71 1.86
C LYS A 34 -2.38 14.09 1.09
N ALA A 35 -2.10 13.20 0.13
CA ALA A 35 -3.14 12.52 -0.64
C ALA A 35 -4.07 11.69 0.26
N ILE A 36 -3.53 10.99 1.26
CA ILE A 36 -4.32 10.20 2.21
C ILE A 36 -5.25 11.09 3.03
N GLU A 37 -4.76 12.25 3.48
CA GLU A 37 -5.55 13.22 4.25
C GLU A 37 -6.63 13.90 3.39
N GLU A 38 -6.28 14.34 2.18
CA GLU A 38 -7.20 15.02 1.25
C GLU A 38 -8.32 14.10 0.79
N HIS A 39 -8.01 12.83 0.54
CA HIS A 39 -8.99 11.84 0.07
C HIS A 39 -9.63 11.03 1.20
N ARG A 40 -9.21 11.25 2.46
CA ARG A 40 -9.65 10.45 3.63
C ARG A 40 -9.58 8.96 3.35
N ALA A 41 -8.45 8.52 2.82
CA ALA A 41 -8.31 7.13 2.38
C ALA A 41 -8.43 6.17 3.58
N ASP A 42 -9.25 5.13 3.44
CA ASP A 42 -9.37 4.07 4.45
C ASP A 42 -8.24 3.05 4.34
N VAL A 43 -7.70 2.87 3.12
CA VAL A 43 -6.65 1.91 2.82
C VAL A 43 -5.57 2.49 1.91
N VAL A 44 -4.31 2.14 2.19
CA VAL A 44 -3.14 2.50 1.41
C VAL A 44 -2.40 1.23 0.98
N GLY A 45 -2.30 1.03 -0.33
CA GLY A 45 -1.49 -0.03 -0.93
C GLY A 45 -0.13 0.48 -1.37
N ILE A 46 0.94 -0.16 -0.92
CA ILE A 46 2.33 0.16 -1.32
C ILE A 46 2.94 -1.03 -2.06
N SER A 47 3.29 -0.82 -3.33
CA SER A 47 3.96 -1.84 -4.14
C SER A 47 5.46 -1.53 -4.28
N ALA A 48 6.30 -2.49 -3.91
CA ALA A 48 7.75 -2.41 -4.09
C ALA A 48 8.28 -3.63 -4.84
N THR A 49 8.95 -3.38 -5.96
CA THR A 49 9.56 -4.44 -6.78
C THR A 49 11.05 -4.62 -6.51
N MET A 50 11.76 -3.51 -6.26
CA MET A 50 13.22 -3.50 -6.11
C MET A 50 13.60 -3.39 -4.63
N LEU A 51 14.49 -4.27 -4.16
CA LEU A 51 14.90 -4.33 -2.75
C LEU A 51 15.50 -3.02 -2.22
N PHE A 52 16.22 -2.25 -3.04
CA PHE A 52 16.78 -0.98 -2.62
C PHE A 52 15.72 0.10 -2.29
N ASN A 53 14.46 -0.10 -2.69
CA ASN A 53 13.35 0.79 -2.31
C ASN A 53 12.78 0.48 -0.92
N LEU A 54 13.13 -0.66 -0.32
CA LEU A 54 12.59 -1.06 0.98
C LEU A 54 12.84 -0.01 2.08
N PRO A 55 14.05 0.57 2.24
CA PRO A 55 14.26 1.62 3.24
C PRO A 55 13.30 2.81 3.08
N LYS A 56 12.99 3.18 1.82
CA LYS A 56 12.05 4.26 1.53
C LYS A 56 10.62 3.89 1.92
N VAL A 57 10.20 2.65 1.65
CA VAL A 57 8.87 2.14 2.03
C VAL A 57 8.72 2.09 3.55
N ILE A 58 9.74 1.62 4.27
CA ILE A 58 9.76 1.59 5.73
C ILE A 58 9.52 2.99 6.29
N GLN A 59 10.29 3.98 5.83
CA GLN A 59 10.14 5.37 6.26
C GLN A 59 8.75 5.96 5.98
N ILE A 60 8.11 5.59 4.87
CA ILE A 60 6.75 6.04 4.56
C ILE A 60 5.77 5.42 5.56
N ILE A 61 5.88 4.12 5.82
CA ILE A 61 4.95 3.42 6.73
C ILE A 61 5.11 3.93 8.16
N GLU A 62 6.34 4.16 8.63
CA GLU A 62 6.60 4.77 9.93
C GLU A 62 5.92 6.14 10.05
N GLN A 63 6.07 7.01 9.04
CA GLN A 63 5.41 8.33 9.02
C GLN A 63 3.89 8.22 8.97
N LEU A 64 3.35 7.24 8.25
CA LEU A 64 1.91 6.97 8.23
C LEU A 64 1.41 6.56 9.60
N ARG A 65 2.13 5.66 10.29
CA ARG A 65 1.78 5.22 11.63
C ARG A 65 1.90 6.31 12.67
N GLU A 66 2.87 7.19 12.53
CA GLU A 66 3.00 8.36 13.40
C GLU A 66 1.87 9.37 13.16
N LYS A 67 1.64 9.75 11.89
CA LYS A 67 0.66 10.81 11.55
C LYS A 67 -0.78 10.38 11.76
N PHE A 68 -1.10 9.13 11.45
CA PHE A 68 -2.45 8.57 11.56
C PHE A 68 -2.58 7.63 12.76
N ALA A 69 -1.74 7.83 13.79
CA ALA A 69 -1.80 7.08 15.04
C ALA A 69 -3.20 7.14 15.65
N GLY A 70 -3.82 5.98 15.87
CA GLY A 70 -5.17 5.87 16.42
C GLY A 70 -6.31 6.00 15.40
N GLY A 71 -6.00 6.15 14.11
CA GLY A 71 -6.99 6.05 13.03
C GLY A 71 -7.13 4.62 12.50
N ASP A 72 -8.15 4.41 11.66
CA ASP A 72 -8.47 3.11 11.05
C ASP A 72 -7.72 2.83 9.74
N LEU A 73 -6.77 3.70 9.36
CA LEU A 73 -6.01 3.59 8.13
C LEU A 73 -5.32 2.23 8.01
N LYS A 74 -5.72 1.43 7.03
CA LYS A 74 -5.09 0.15 6.71
C LYS A 74 -3.94 0.34 5.74
N ILE A 75 -2.83 -0.33 6.00
CA ILE A 75 -1.62 -0.29 5.18
C ILE A 75 -1.33 -1.70 4.67
N ILE A 76 -1.32 -1.88 3.36
CA ILE A 76 -1.02 -3.15 2.71
C ILE A 76 0.25 -2.99 1.89
N VAL A 77 1.17 -3.94 2.02
CA VAL A 77 2.40 -3.97 1.23
C VAL A 77 2.39 -5.15 0.26
N GLY A 78 3.08 -4.99 -0.87
CA GLY A 78 3.18 -6.04 -1.88
C GLY A 78 4.32 -5.83 -2.84
N GLY A 79 4.41 -6.72 -3.83
CA GLY A 79 5.45 -6.71 -4.86
C GLY A 79 6.64 -7.63 -4.57
N ALA A 80 7.55 -7.72 -5.54
CA ALA A 80 8.61 -8.75 -5.56
C ALA A 80 9.63 -8.61 -4.42
N SER A 81 9.81 -7.42 -3.84
CA SER A 81 10.70 -7.26 -2.68
C SER A 81 10.10 -7.90 -1.42
N PHE A 82 8.81 -7.69 -1.17
CA PHE A 82 8.11 -8.27 -0.02
C PHE A 82 7.90 -9.78 -0.17
N ARG A 83 7.78 -10.32 -1.39
CA ARG A 83 7.77 -11.78 -1.61
C ARG A 83 9.06 -12.48 -1.15
N GLN A 84 10.19 -11.79 -1.15
CA GLN A 84 11.47 -12.36 -0.68
C GLN A 84 11.61 -12.31 0.84
N VAL A 85 10.87 -11.42 1.49
CA VAL A 85 10.85 -11.24 2.95
C VAL A 85 9.41 -11.04 3.44
N PRO A 86 8.54 -12.06 3.36
CA PRO A 86 7.11 -11.90 3.59
C PRO A 86 6.75 -11.34 4.96
N GLU A 87 7.48 -11.72 6.02
CA GLU A 87 7.21 -11.32 7.41
C GLU A 87 7.55 -9.87 7.73
N MET A 88 8.29 -9.18 6.84
CA MET A 88 8.76 -7.80 7.07
C MET A 88 7.61 -6.81 7.23
N TYR A 89 6.43 -7.09 6.69
CA TYR A 89 5.26 -6.21 6.86
C TYR A 89 4.88 -6.03 8.34
N LEU A 90 5.05 -7.06 9.17
CA LEU A 90 4.77 -7.01 10.61
C LEU A 90 5.76 -6.09 11.32
N GLU A 91 7.05 -6.19 10.99
CA GLU A 91 8.13 -5.42 11.60
C GLU A 91 8.00 -3.92 11.32
N ILE A 92 7.50 -3.57 10.14
CA ILE A 92 7.40 -2.18 9.68
C ILE A 92 6.02 -1.58 9.99
N GLY A 93 5.13 -2.34 10.64
CA GLY A 93 3.82 -1.88 11.08
C GLY A 93 2.77 -1.80 9.96
N ALA A 94 2.90 -2.53 8.85
CA ALA A 94 1.82 -2.70 7.89
C ALA A 94 0.77 -3.72 8.41
N ASP A 95 -0.49 -3.59 7.99
CA ASP A 95 -1.58 -4.49 8.42
C ASP A 95 -1.61 -5.79 7.63
N GLY A 96 -1.04 -5.81 6.42
CA GLY A 96 -1.08 -6.98 5.57
C GLY A 96 -0.02 -7.01 4.48
N PHE A 97 0.31 -8.23 4.06
CA PHE A 97 1.10 -8.49 2.86
C PHE A 97 0.23 -9.18 1.80
N ALA A 98 0.17 -8.60 0.61
CA ALA A 98 -0.54 -9.14 -0.54
C ALA A 98 0.46 -9.48 -1.66
N PRO A 99 0.79 -10.76 -1.89
CA PRO A 99 1.73 -11.14 -2.94
C PRO A 99 1.17 -10.90 -4.34
N ASP A 100 -0.14 -10.95 -4.56
CA ASP A 100 -0.78 -10.86 -5.86
C ASP A 100 -2.17 -10.19 -5.81
N LEU A 101 -2.72 -9.93 -7.00
CA LEU A 101 -4.02 -9.28 -7.16
C LEU A 101 -5.15 -9.94 -6.34
N LYS A 102 -5.23 -11.28 -6.37
CA LYS A 102 -6.30 -12.01 -5.69
C LYS A 102 -6.17 -11.80 -4.18
N SER A 103 -4.97 -11.99 -3.64
CA SER A 103 -4.71 -11.78 -2.22
C SER A 103 -4.96 -10.33 -1.78
N THR A 104 -4.70 -9.34 -2.63
CA THR A 104 -5.01 -7.93 -2.32
C THR A 104 -6.51 -7.72 -2.17
N VAL A 105 -7.30 -8.24 -3.11
CA VAL A 105 -8.76 -8.12 -3.08
C VAL A 105 -9.34 -8.85 -1.88
N ASP A 106 -8.94 -10.11 -1.66
CA ASP A 106 -9.41 -10.92 -0.53
C ASP A 106 -9.09 -10.24 0.81
N PHE A 107 -7.89 -9.64 0.93
CA PHE A 107 -7.51 -8.90 2.13
C PHE A 107 -8.37 -7.65 2.32
N LEU A 108 -8.58 -6.85 1.28
CA LEU A 108 -9.39 -5.63 1.35
C LEU A 108 -10.86 -5.90 1.71
N GLU A 109 -11.44 -6.95 1.13
CA GLU A 109 -12.81 -7.36 1.44
C GLU A 109 -12.97 -7.89 2.87
N SER A 110 -11.89 -8.31 3.53
CA SER A 110 -11.94 -8.73 4.95
C SER A 110 -12.13 -7.56 5.94
N PHE A 111 -11.97 -6.32 5.49
CA PHE A 111 -12.19 -5.10 6.29
C PHE A 111 -13.51 -4.39 5.97
N SER A 112 -14.24 -4.84 4.95
CA SER A 112 -15.54 -4.28 4.52
C SER A 112 -16.70 -4.97 5.23
#